data_AF-A0A3M1Z3U2-F1
#
_entry.id   AF-A0A3M1Z3U2-F1
#
_cell.length_a   1.000
_cell.length_b   1.000
_cell.length_c   1.000
_cell.angle_alpha   90.00
_cell.angle_beta   90.00
_cell.angle_gamma   90.00
#
_symmetry.space_group_name_H-M   'P 1'
#
loop_
_entity.id
_entity.type
_entity.pdbx_description
1 polymer ?
#
loop_
_entity_poly.entity_id
_entity_poly.type
_entity_poly.pdbx_seq_one_letter_code
_entity_poly.pdbx_strand_id
1 'polypeptide(L)'
;MSIVSYNVNGIRAAQKKGLFEWIVENDFDIVCVQETKAHPEQVNTKLLEQAGYHSYWHSAQKRGYSGVATFSKIKPDLVDSGCGLEKYDSEGRILRTDFGDWTLLNCYFPSGTSGTERQDFKYEFLDDFFEWAQNLKKERPNLIVVGDYNIAHTELDIHNPKGNRKNSGFLPEERAWMTKWFESGFTDAFRFLYPEKVEYSWWSFRAKNARAEKKGWRIDYQSVSDELRDKIRDVRHLIEVEHSDHCPVLMQIDL
;
A
#
# COMPACT_ATOMS: atom_id res chain seq x y z
N MET A 1 3.75 12.67 -12.78
CA MET A 1 3.35 12.75 -11.36
C MET A 1 3.94 11.56 -10.62
N SER A 2 4.39 11.77 -9.38
CA SER A 2 4.98 10.77 -8.52
C SER A 2 4.03 10.35 -7.39
N ILE A 3 3.74 9.04 -7.31
CA ILE A 3 2.90 8.46 -6.26
C ILE A 3 3.74 7.42 -5.51
N VAL A 4 3.95 7.63 -4.21
CA VAL A 4 4.70 6.71 -3.35
C VAL A 4 3.73 5.95 -2.45
N SER A 5 3.87 4.64 -2.38
CA SER A 5 3.24 3.80 -1.36
C SER A 5 4.29 3.31 -0.38
N TYR A 6 4.04 3.45 0.93
CA TYR A 6 5.00 3.03 1.93
C TYR A 6 4.36 2.58 3.25
N ASN A 7 4.41 1.27 3.54
CA ASN A 7 4.12 0.80 4.89
C ASN A 7 5.26 1.20 5.84
N VAL A 8 4.96 2.11 6.78
CA VAL A 8 5.95 2.72 7.67
C VAL A 8 6.11 2.00 9.01
N ASN A 9 5.29 0.97 9.28
CA ASN A 9 5.30 0.19 10.51
C ASN A 9 5.38 1.07 11.79
N GLY A 10 4.52 2.08 11.84
CA GLY A 10 4.49 3.10 12.89
C GLY A 10 5.15 4.41 12.45
N ILE A 11 4.33 5.39 12.06
CA ILE A 11 4.80 6.63 11.46
C ILE A 11 5.68 7.48 12.40
N ARG A 12 5.44 7.44 13.71
CA ARG A 12 6.27 8.16 14.69
C ARG A 12 7.69 7.59 14.79
N ALA A 13 7.85 6.28 14.61
CA ALA A 13 9.17 5.65 14.60
C ALA A 13 9.90 5.99 13.28
N ALA A 14 9.19 5.94 12.15
CA ALA A 14 9.71 6.35 10.86
C ALA A 14 10.08 7.86 10.83
N GLN A 15 9.27 8.73 11.43
CA GLN A 15 9.54 10.16 11.55
C GLN A 15 10.86 10.42 12.30
N LYS A 16 11.11 9.71 13.41
CA LYS A 16 12.38 9.82 14.15
C LYS A 16 13.61 9.39 13.32
N LYS A 17 13.41 8.62 12.26
CA LYS A 17 14.44 8.16 11.34
C LYS A 17 14.61 9.05 10.10
N GLY A 18 13.87 10.17 10.00
CA GLY A 18 14.00 11.11 8.89
C GLY A 18 12.95 10.95 7.77
N LEU A 19 11.83 10.27 8.02
CA LEU A 19 10.82 10.02 6.98
C LEU A 19 10.32 11.31 6.30
N PHE A 20 10.03 12.36 7.07
CA PHE A 20 9.42 13.57 6.51
C PHE A 20 10.44 14.44 5.80
N GLU A 21 11.68 14.48 6.30
CA GLU A 21 12.83 15.06 5.62
C GLU A 21 13.03 14.38 4.26
N TRP A 22 13.05 13.04 4.24
CA TRP A 22 13.16 12.27 3.00
C TRP A 22 12.02 12.55 2.00
N ILE A 23 10.76 12.66 2.47
CA ILE A 23 9.62 13.00 1.60
C ILE A 23 9.80 14.40 0.99
N VAL A 24 10.23 15.38 1.77
CA VAL A 24 10.41 16.77 1.31
C VAL A 24 11.61 16.88 0.37
N GLU A 25 12.74 16.26 0.71
CA GLU A 25 13.96 16.29 -0.12
C GLU A 25 13.77 15.66 -1.50
N ASN A 26 12.95 14.61 -1.60
CA ASN A 26 12.65 13.95 -2.88
C ASN A 26 11.48 14.59 -3.64
N ASP A 27 10.81 15.57 -3.04
CA ASP A 27 9.81 16.41 -3.68
C ASP A 27 8.62 15.64 -4.32
N PHE A 28 8.19 14.52 -3.72
CA PHE A 28 7.08 13.72 -4.25
C PHE A 28 5.76 14.50 -4.37
N ASP A 29 4.87 14.08 -5.27
CA ASP A 29 3.55 14.73 -5.43
C ASP A 29 2.56 14.20 -4.40
N ILE A 30 2.51 12.87 -4.25
CA ILE A 30 1.61 12.16 -3.34
C ILE A 30 2.36 11.01 -2.65
N VAL A 31 2.22 10.92 -1.32
CA VAL A 31 2.78 9.85 -0.49
C VAL A 31 1.68 9.21 0.34
N CYS A 32 1.39 7.95 0.05
CA CYS A 32 0.46 7.10 0.77
C CYS A 32 1.23 6.23 1.76
N VAL A 33 0.99 6.41 3.06
CA VAL A 33 1.57 5.60 4.10
C VAL A 33 0.56 4.65 4.73
N GLN A 34 1.01 3.44 5.03
CA GLN A 34 0.24 2.41 5.72
C GLN A 34 0.84 2.09 7.09
N GLU A 35 0.01 1.50 7.95
CA GLU A 35 0.37 1.11 9.31
C GLU A 35 0.89 2.30 10.15
N THR A 36 0.16 3.43 10.14
CA THR A 36 0.57 4.65 10.86
C THR A 36 0.70 4.43 12.37
N LYS A 37 -0.13 3.55 12.96
CA LYS A 37 -0.22 3.27 14.41
C LYS A 37 -0.37 4.54 15.25
N ALA A 38 -1.02 5.56 14.70
CA ALA A 38 -1.14 6.87 15.31
C ALA A 38 -2.39 7.59 14.80
N HIS A 39 -2.97 8.40 15.68
CA HIS A 39 -3.92 9.43 15.31
C HIS A 39 -3.17 10.72 14.88
N PRO A 40 -3.79 11.61 14.09
CA PRO A 40 -3.13 12.77 13.50
C PRO A 40 -2.47 13.69 14.53
N GLU A 41 -3.12 13.91 15.67
CA GLU A 41 -2.62 14.78 16.75
C GLU A 41 -1.33 14.27 17.42
N GLN A 42 -0.96 13.01 17.16
CA GLN A 42 0.24 12.38 17.72
C GLN A 42 1.46 12.53 16.80
N VAL A 43 1.30 13.11 15.61
CA VAL A 43 2.32 13.17 14.57
C VAL A 43 2.55 14.62 14.19
N ASN A 44 3.81 15.06 14.21
CA ASN A 44 4.13 16.44 13.86
C ASN A 44 4.31 16.56 12.34
N THR A 45 3.26 16.98 11.62
CA THR A 45 3.24 17.15 10.16
C THR A 45 3.72 18.52 9.69
N LYS A 46 4.19 19.40 10.59
CA LYS A 46 4.56 20.78 10.25
C LYS A 46 5.58 20.90 9.12
N LEU A 47 6.55 19.99 9.05
CA LEU A 47 7.54 19.97 7.96
C LEU A 47 6.88 19.71 6.60
N LEU A 48 5.94 18.76 6.53
CA LEU A 48 5.18 18.45 5.32
C LEU A 48 4.26 19.62 4.93
N GLU A 49 3.57 20.22 5.91
CA GLU A 49 2.70 21.38 5.69
C GLU A 49 3.49 22.58 5.12
N GLN A 50 4.68 22.85 5.65
CA GLN A 50 5.57 23.91 5.16
C GLN A 50 6.07 23.64 3.74
N ALA A 51 6.19 22.37 3.36
CA ALA A 51 6.52 21.94 2.00
C ALA A 51 5.30 21.87 1.06
N GLY A 52 4.11 22.29 1.53
CA GLY A 52 2.90 22.37 0.72
C GLY A 52 2.03 21.11 0.69
N TYR A 53 2.32 20.11 1.52
CA TYR A 53 1.49 18.91 1.59
C TYR A 53 0.26 19.13 2.47
N HIS A 54 -0.88 18.65 1.97
CA HIS A 54 -2.09 18.40 2.74
C HIS A 54 -2.04 16.97 3.30
N SER A 55 -2.51 16.79 4.54
CA SER A 55 -2.50 15.49 5.23
C SER A 55 -3.91 14.98 5.48
N TYR A 56 -4.19 13.76 5.03
CA TYR A 56 -5.48 13.08 5.19
C TYR A 56 -5.27 11.73 5.86
N TRP A 57 -6.17 11.34 6.78
CA TRP A 57 -5.94 10.21 7.68
C TRP A 57 -7.20 9.37 7.85
N HIS A 58 -7.02 8.05 7.91
CA HIS A 58 -8.00 7.12 8.45
C HIS A 58 -7.30 6.28 9.53
N SER A 59 -7.49 6.67 10.80
CA SER A 59 -6.86 6.00 11.94
C SER A 59 -7.78 4.92 12.50
N ALA A 60 -7.21 3.79 12.93
CA ALA A 60 -7.98 2.78 13.64
C ALA A 60 -8.56 3.34 14.95
N GLN A 61 -9.71 2.84 15.37
CA GLN A 61 -10.29 3.15 16.69
C GLN A 61 -9.37 2.63 17.82
N LYS A 62 -8.72 1.49 17.61
CA LYS A 62 -7.72 0.94 18.52
C LYS A 62 -6.42 1.76 18.42
N ARG A 63 -6.03 2.40 19.52
CA ARG A 63 -4.77 3.15 19.61
C ARG A 63 -3.55 2.28 19.33
N GLY A 64 -2.60 2.80 18.55
CA GLY A 64 -1.34 2.11 18.26
C GLY A 64 -1.46 0.96 17.26
N TYR A 65 -2.53 0.91 16.48
CA TYR A 65 -2.83 -0.17 15.55
C TYR A 65 -3.20 0.36 14.16
N SER A 66 -2.79 -0.36 13.11
CA SER A 66 -3.18 -0.11 11.71
C SER A 66 -3.10 1.38 11.30
N GLY A 67 -4.05 1.88 10.53
CA GLY A 67 -4.17 3.26 10.10
C GLY A 67 -3.44 3.54 8.79
N VAL A 68 -4.03 4.38 7.95
CA VAL A 68 -3.45 4.88 6.70
C VAL A 68 -3.49 6.41 6.67
N ALA A 69 -2.54 7.01 5.94
CA ALA A 69 -2.53 8.44 5.69
C ALA A 69 -2.03 8.77 4.29
N THR A 70 -2.59 9.80 3.67
CA THR A 70 -2.17 10.31 2.37
C THR A 70 -1.68 11.75 2.55
N PHE A 71 -0.42 11.99 2.20
CA PHE A 71 0.18 13.31 2.10
C PHE A 71 0.21 13.72 0.63
N SER A 72 -0.41 14.85 0.28
CA SER A 72 -0.53 15.27 -1.12
C SER A 72 -0.28 16.76 -1.28
N LYS A 73 0.57 17.15 -2.24
CA LYS A 73 0.70 18.56 -2.66
C LYS A 73 -0.52 19.06 -3.42
N ILE A 74 -1.23 18.14 -4.06
CA ILE A 74 -2.47 18.43 -4.78
C ILE A 74 -3.61 18.28 -3.78
N LYS A 75 -4.48 19.28 -3.68
CA LYS A 75 -5.68 19.16 -2.85
C LYS A 75 -6.72 18.28 -3.56
N PRO A 76 -7.14 17.14 -3.00
CA PRO A 76 -8.23 16.34 -3.54
C PRO A 76 -9.57 17.07 -3.47
N ASP A 77 -10.45 16.73 -4.40
CA ASP A 77 -11.84 17.21 -4.44
C ASP A 77 -12.70 16.52 -3.37
N LEU A 78 -12.37 15.26 -3.09
CA LEU A 78 -13.05 14.44 -2.08
C LEU A 78 -12.04 13.62 -1.29
N VAL A 79 -12.31 13.50 0.01
CA VAL A 79 -11.59 12.64 0.94
C VAL A 79 -12.63 11.81 1.67
N ASP A 80 -12.55 10.49 1.53
CA ASP A 80 -13.49 9.56 2.14
C ASP A 80 -12.75 8.43 2.85
N SER A 81 -13.18 8.15 4.08
CA SER A 81 -12.48 7.24 4.98
C SER A 81 -13.26 5.94 5.08
N GLY A 82 -12.67 4.87 4.54
CA GLY A 82 -13.23 3.53 4.61
C GLY A 82 -13.95 3.09 3.35
N CYS A 83 -14.72 2.03 3.50
CA CYS A 83 -15.52 1.40 2.45
C CYS A 83 -16.99 1.21 2.83
N GLY A 84 -17.41 1.76 3.98
CA GLY A 84 -18.77 1.64 4.50
C GLY A 84 -19.04 0.36 5.28
N LEU A 85 -17.99 -0.39 5.63
CA LEU A 85 -18.07 -1.64 6.39
C LEU A 85 -17.33 -1.47 7.72
N GLU A 86 -18.09 -1.32 8.82
CA GLU A 86 -17.57 -0.99 10.15
C GLU A 86 -16.44 -1.92 10.63
N LYS A 87 -16.49 -3.22 10.28
CA LYS A 87 -15.45 -4.19 10.63
C LYS A 87 -14.05 -3.84 10.06
N TYR A 88 -13.99 -3.10 8.96
CA TYR A 88 -12.75 -2.64 8.33
C TYR A 88 -12.44 -1.18 8.64
N ASP A 89 -13.49 -0.36 8.67
CA ASP A 89 -13.39 1.07 8.90
C ASP A 89 -12.93 1.35 10.34
N SER A 90 -13.38 0.55 11.32
CA SER A 90 -12.85 0.59 12.70
C SER A 90 -11.35 0.27 12.79
N GLU A 91 -10.77 -0.42 11.80
CA GLU A 91 -9.33 -0.69 11.70
C GLU A 91 -8.56 0.32 10.83
N GLY A 92 -9.23 1.33 10.23
CA GLY A 92 -8.57 2.41 9.48
C GLY A 92 -7.76 1.93 8.28
N ARG A 93 -8.35 1.09 7.43
CA ARG A 93 -7.63 0.35 6.38
C ARG A 93 -7.63 0.97 4.99
N ILE A 94 -8.58 1.85 4.70
CA ILE A 94 -8.78 2.41 3.35
C ILE A 94 -8.98 3.90 3.45
N LEU A 95 -8.24 4.68 2.68
CA LEU A 95 -8.46 6.12 2.53
C LEU A 95 -8.54 6.44 1.04
N ARG A 96 -9.70 6.96 0.62
CA ARG A 96 -9.97 7.41 -0.73
C ARG A 96 -9.72 8.90 -0.85
N THR A 97 -9.01 9.29 -1.90
CA THR A 97 -8.85 10.68 -2.32
C THR A 97 -9.12 10.80 -3.81
N ASP A 98 -10.07 11.64 -4.20
CA ASP A 98 -10.41 11.89 -5.61
C ASP A 98 -9.76 13.18 -6.12
N PHE A 99 -9.30 13.15 -7.36
CA PHE A 99 -8.66 14.26 -8.05
C PHE A 99 -9.22 14.36 -9.47
N GLY A 100 -10.14 15.30 -9.70
CA GLY A 100 -10.84 15.45 -10.96
C GLY A 100 -11.44 14.12 -11.43
N ASP A 101 -10.94 13.61 -12.56
CA ASP A 101 -11.46 12.41 -13.19
C ASP A 101 -10.86 11.10 -12.67
N TRP A 102 -9.84 11.12 -11.81
CA TRP A 102 -9.21 9.91 -11.25
C TRP A 102 -9.28 9.83 -9.71
N THR A 103 -9.11 8.61 -9.18
CA THR A 103 -9.22 8.30 -7.75
C THR A 103 -8.01 7.51 -7.28
N LEU A 104 -7.52 7.84 -6.09
CA LEU A 104 -6.47 7.12 -5.37
C LEU A 104 -7.03 6.46 -4.12
N LEU A 105 -6.78 5.16 -3.98
CA LEU A 105 -7.06 4.40 -2.78
C LEU A 105 -5.75 4.03 -2.10
N ASN A 106 -5.55 4.52 -0.88
CA ASN A 106 -4.48 4.07 0.01
C ASN A 106 -5.00 2.97 0.92
N CYS A 107 -4.48 1.75 0.75
CA CYS A 107 -5.03 0.56 1.39
C CYS A 107 -3.99 -0.17 2.26
N TYR A 108 -4.41 -0.65 3.42
CA TYR A 108 -3.66 -1.59 4.24
C TYR A 108 -4.48 -2.85 4.47
N PHE A 109 -4.14 -3.90 3.73
CA PHE A 109 -4.87 -5.16 3.78
C PHE A 109 -4.52 -5.91 5.06
N PRO A 110 -5.46 -6.67 5.66
CA PRO A 110 -5.16 -7.45 6.86
C PRO A 110 -4.04 -8.47 6.61
N SER A 111 -3.14 -8.62 7.58
CA SER A 111 -2.24 -9.77 7.64
C SER A 111 -2.89 -10.94 8.39
N GLY A 112 -2.73 -12.15 7.86
CA GLY A 112 -3.20 -13.39 8.50
C GLY A 112 -2.15 -14.08 9.37
N THR A 113 -0.96 -13.49 9.53
CA THR A 113 0.17 -14.16 10.23
C THR A 113 -0.06 -14.42 11.72
N SER A 114 -1.07 -13.80 12.33
CA SER A 114 -1.36 -13.90 13.76
C SER A 114 -2.29 -15.07 14.13
N GLY A 115 -2.71 -15.88 13.16
CA GLY A 115 -3.54 -17.08 13.38
C GLY A 115 -4.80 -17.11 12.53
N THR A 116 -5.55 -18.21 12.64
CA THR A 116 -6.71 -18.52 11.80
C THR A 116 -7.75 -17.41 11.78
N GLU A 117 -8.14 -16.85 12.94
CA GLU A 117 -9.12 -15.76 13.01
C GLU A 117 -8.73 -14.53 12.15
N ARG A 118 -7.43 -14.19 12.12
CA ARG A 118 -6.94 -13.08 11.29
C ARG A 118 -6.82 -13.46 9.82
N GLN A 119 -6.57 -14.73 9.52
CA GLN A 119 -6.60 -15.22 8.14
C GLN A 119 -8.03 -15.23 7.59
N ASP A 120 -9.02 -15.64 8.38
CA ASP A 120 -10.44 -15.63 7.99
C ASP A 120 -10.91 -14.18 7.77
N PHE A 121 -10.58 -13.27 8.70
CA PHE A 121 -10.84 -11.83 8.53
C PHE A 121 -10.15 -11.25 7.29
N LYS A 122 -8.95 -11.71 6.95
CA LYS A 122 -8.27 -11.33 5.70
C LYS A 122 -9.06 -11.80 4.48
N TYR A 123 -9.52 -13.05 4.45
CA TYR A 123 -10.30 -13.56 3.32
C TYR A 123 -11.63 -12.81 3.14
N GLU A 124 -12.36 -12.54 4.24
CA GLU A 124 -13.55 -11.69 4.18
C GLU A 124 -13.23 -10.30 3.61
N PHE A 125 -12.13 -9.68 4.06
CA PHE A 125 -11.70 -8.38 3.54
C PHE A 125 -11.39 -8.45 2.05
N LEU A 126 -10.72 -9.49 1.58
CA LEU A 126 -10.37 -9.66 0.17
C LEU A 126 -11.61 -9.74 -0.72
N ASP A 127 -12.64 -10.49 -0.32
CA ASP A 127 -13.89 -10.61 -1.08
C ASP A 127 -14.70 -9.31 -1.04
N ASP A 128 -14.91 -8.73 0.14
CA ASP A 128 -15.66 -7.48 0.31
C ASP A 128 -14.98 -6.30 -0.41
N PHE A 129 -13.64 -6.20 -0.31
CA PHE A 129 -12.86 -5.17 -0.99
C PHE A 129 -12.94 -5.32 -2.51
N PHE A 130 -12.87 -6.55 -3.02
CA PHE A 130 -13.01 -6.81 -4.46
C PHE A 130 -14.35 -6.28 -4.97
N GLU A 131 -15.46 -6.63 -4.32
CA GLU A 131 -16.78 -6.17 -4.73
C GLU A 131 -16.95 -4.65 -4.63
N TRP A 132 -16.50 -4.07 -3.51
CA TRP A 132 -16.57 -2.63 -3.28
C TRP A 132 -15.76 -1.85 -4.33
N ALA A 133 -14.50 -2.25 -4.58
CA ALA A 133 -13.64 -1.57 -5.55
C ALA A 133 -14.17 -1.71 -6.98
N GLN A 134 -14.74 -2.86 -7.35
CA GLN A 134 -15.37 -3.07 -8.65
C GLN A 134 -16.64 -2.22 -8.83
N ASN A 135 -17.43 -2.02 -7.77
CA ASN A 135 -18.57 -1.11 -7.80
C ASN A 135 -18.12 0.35 -7.92
N LEU A 136 -17.10 0.75 -7.15
CA LEU A 136 -16.51 2.08 -7.26
C LEU A 136 -15.95 2.34 -8.67
N LYS A 137 -15.28 1.35 -9.29
CA LYS A 137 -14.73 1.47 -10.65
C LYS A 137 -15.79 1.79 -11.70
N LYS A 138 -17.04 1.34 -11.53
CA LYS A 138 -18.15 1.68 -12.45
C LYS A 138 -18.46 3.18 -12.46
N GLU A 139 -18.28 3.85 -11.32
CA GLU A 139 -18.48 5.30 -11.17
C GLU A 139 -17.19 6.09 -11.44
N ARG A 140 -16.04 5.49 -11.11
CA ARG A 140 -14.69 6.08 -11.14
C ARG A 140 -13.74 5.15 -11.93
N PRO A 141 -13.77 5.16 -13.28
CA PRO A 141 -13.02 4.20 -14.09
C PRO A 141 -11.50 4.37 -14.00
N ASN A 142 -11.02 5.58 -13.73
CA ASN A 142 -9.61 5.92 -13.56
C ASN A 142 -9.20 5.74 -12.09
N LEU A 143 -8.95 4.49 -11.68
CA LEU A 143 -8.73 4.12 -10.29
C LEU A 143 -7.31 3.59 -10.07
N ILE A 144 -6.62 4.11 -9.06
CA ILE A 144 -5.31 3.64 -8.62
C ILE A 144 -5.44 3.14 -7.18
N VAL A 145 -5.05 1.90 -6.92
CA VAL A 145 -5.05 1.28 -5.59
C VAL A 145 -3.62 0.99 -5.18
N VAL A 146 -3.12 1.73 -4.20
CA VAL A 146 -1.77 1.56 -3.66
C VAL A 146 -1.82 1.01 -2.25
N GLY A 147 -0.81 0.26 -1.86
CA GLY A 147 -0.67 -0.14 -0.47
C GLY A 147 0.02 -1.46 -0.24
N ASP A 148 -0.01 -1.89 1.02
CA ASP A 148 0.44 -3.20 1.46
C ASP A 148 -0.73 -4.19 1.41
N TYR A 149 -0.65 -5.13 0.48
CA TYR A 149 -1.67 -6.15 0.23
C TYR A 149 -1.46 -7.37 1.14
N ASN A 150 -0.31 -7.48 1.80
CA ASN A 150 0.11 -8.64 2.57
C ASN A 150 0.07 -9.96 1.77
N ILE A 151 0.24 -9.92 0.44
CA ILE A 151 0.22 -11.09 -0.44
C ILE A 151 1.32 -10.97 -1.50
N ALA A 152 2.19 -11.97 -1.61
CA ALA A 152 3.07 -12.15 -2.76
C ALA A 152 2.32 -12.97 -3.84
N HIS A 153 2.25 -12.46 -5.07
CA HIS A 153 1.41 -13.07 -6.12
C HIS A 153 2.04 -14.33 -6.72
N THR A 154 3.28 -14.24 -7.19
CA THR A 154 3.98 -15.29 -7.92
C THR A 154 5.25 -15.75 -7.20
N GLU A 155 5.86 -16.83 -7.67
CA GLU A 155 7.14 -17.31 -7.11
C GLU A 155 8.29 -16.30 -7.28
N LEU A 156 8.19 -15.36 -8.24
CA LEU A 156 9.14 -14.26 -8.41
C LEU A 156 9.02 -13.20 -7.31
N ASP A 157 7.90 -13.18 -6.59
CA ASP A 157 7.55 -12.14 -5.61
C ASP A 157 7.96 -12.51 -4.18
N ILE A 158 8.64 -13.65 -3.98
CA ILE A 158 8.94 -14.14 -2.64
C ILE A 158 10.22 -14.97 -2.60
N HIS A 159 11.03 -14.75 -1.58
CA HIS A 159 12.11 -15.65 -1.24
C HIS A 159 11.59 -17.00 -0.72
N ASN A 160 12.14 -18.11 -1.23
CA ASN A 160 11.78 -19.48 -0.82
C ASN A 160 10.27 -19.79 -0.97
N PRO A 161 9.70 -19.72 -2.19
CA PRO A 161 8.27 -19.95 -2.44
C PRO A 161 7.81 -21.33 -1.96
N LYS A 162 8.64 -22.37 -2.16
CA LYS A 162 8.34 -23.74 -1.72
C LYS A 162 8.16 -23.86 -0.21
N GLY A 163 8.99 -23.14 0.57
CA GLY A 163 8.90 -23.11 2.02
C GLY A 163 7.73 -22.27 2.54
N ASN A 164 7.30 -21.26 1.78
CA ASN A 164 6.26 -20.32 2.20
C ASN A 164 4.85 -20.65 1.70
N ARG A 165 4.66 -21.69 0.87
CA ARG A 165 3.36 -22.11 0.31
C ARG A 165 2.24 -22.41 1.33
N LYS A 166 2.57 -22.52 2.63
CA LYS A 166 1.62 -22.76 3.74
C LYS A 166 1.55 -21.59 4.72
N ASN A 167 2.22 -20.48 4.42
CA ASN A 167 2.27 -19.30 5.27
C ASN A 167 1.37 -18.22 4.68
N SER A 168 0.65 -17.51 5.56
CA SER A 168 -0.10 -16.30 5.18
C SER A 168 0.79 -15.34 4.39
N GLY A 169 0.22 -14.79 3.33
CA GLY A 169 0.88 -13.98 2.32
C GLY A 169 1.42 -14.76 1.12
N PHE A 170 1.38 -16.10 1.12
CA PHE A 170 1.69 -16.92 -0.06
C PHE A 170 0.84 -18.19 -0.16
N LEU A 171 -0.34 -18.20 0.48
CA LEU A 171 -1.28 -19.31 0.37
C LEU A 171 -1.86 -19.40 -1.05
N PRO A 172 -2.20 -20.61 -1.54
CA PRO A 172 -2.79 -20.78 -2.87
C PRO A 172 -4.02 -19.89 -3.12
N GLU A 173 -4.89 -19.74 -2.12
CA GLU A 173 -6.13 -18.96 -2.18
C GLU A 173 -5.85 -17.46 -2.27
N GLU A 174 -4.86 -16.96 -1.51
CA GLU A 174 -4.42 -15.56 -1.58
C GLU A 174 -3.84 -15.22 -2.96
N ARG A 175 -3.04 -16.13 -3.51
CA ARG A 175 -2.46 -15.98 -4.86
C ARG A 175 -3.53 -16.04 -5.95
N ALA A 176 -4.52 -16.92 -5.79
CA ALA A 176 -5.68 -16.99 -6.69
C ALA A 176 -6.49 -15.69 -6.64
N TRP A 177 -6.66 -15.09 -5.47
CA TRP A 177 -7.29 -13.77 -5.35
C TRP A 177 -6.50 -12.69 -6.08
N MET A 178 -5.17 -12.65 -5.95
CA MET A 178 -4.34 -11.68 -6.70
C MET A 178 -4.47 -11.86 -8.22
N THR A 179 -4.52 -13.10 -8.72
CA THR A 179 -4.79 -13.38 -10.13
C THR A 179 -6.16 -12.85 -10.55
N LYS A 180 -7.22 -13.18 -9.79
CA LYS A 180 -8.58 -12.66 -10.03
C LYS A 180 -8.60 -11.13 -10.03
N TRP A 181 -7.90 -10.49 -9.10
CA TRP A 181 -7.80 -9.03 -9.00
C TRP A 181 -7.19 -8.42 -10.27
N PHE A 182 -6.03 -8.90 -10.72
CA PHE A 182 -5.39 -8.36 -11.92
C PHE A 182 -6.09 -8.76 -13.23
N GLU A 183 -6.88 -9.83 -13.25
CA GLU A 183 -7.77 -10.16 -14.37
C GLU A 183 -9.08 -9.34 -14.38
N SER A 184 -9.38 -8.61 -13.30
CA SER A 184 -10.61 -7.82 -13.15
C SER A 184 -10.52 -6.36 -13.66
N GLY A 185 -9.56 -6.10 -14.55
CA GLY A 185 -9.35 -4.78 -15.14
C GLY A 185 -8.42 -3.87 -14.33
N PHE A 186 -7.51 -4.47 -13.55
CA PHE A 186 -6.41 -3.78 -12.88
C PHE A 186 -5.08 -4.35 -13.33
N THR A 187 -4.14 -3.47 -13.61
CA THR A 187 -2.76 -3.79 -13.99
C THR A 187 -1.84 -3.66 -12.76
N ASP A 188 -1.03 -4.70 -12.47
CA ASP A 188 0.13 -4.59 -11.57
C ASP A 188 1.19 -3.72 -12.25
N ALA A 189 1.34 -2.46 -11.80
CA ALA A 189 2.20 -1.50 -12.48
C ALA A 189 3.67 -1.95 -12.55
N PHE A 190 4.19 -2.59 -11.50
CA PHE A 190 5.56 -3.09 -11.49
C PHE A 190 5.74 -4.23 -12.49
N ARG A 191 4.84 -5.22 -12.44
CA ARG A 191 4.94 -6.41 -13.28
C ARG A 191 4.66 -6.11 -14.76
N PHE A 192 3.84 -5.09 -15.04
CA PHE A 192 3.61 -4.59 -16.39
C PHE A 192 4.88 -4.07 -17.07
N LEU A 193 5.67 -3.25 -16.35
CA LEU A 193 6.92 -2.70 -16.89
C LEU A 193 8.10 -3.69 -16.78
N TYR A 194 8.09 -4.53 -15.75
CA TYR A 194 9.20 -5.42 -15.42
C TYR A 194 8.74 -6.89 -15.21
N PRO A 195 8.29 -7.59 -16.27
CA PRO A 195 7.67 -8.92 -16.15
C PRO A 195 8.51 -9.96 -15.43
N GLU A 196 9.82 -9.96 -15.62
CA GLU A 196 10.73 -10.98 -15.08
C GLU A 196 11.61 -10.49 -13.92
N LYS A 197 11.55 -9.18 -13.60
CA LYS A 197 12.42 -8.60 -12.57
C LYS A 197 11.99 -9.08 -11.19
N VAL A 198 12.97 -9.46 -10.38
CA VAL A 198 12.78 -9.87 -8.99
C VAL A 198 13.19 -8.71 -8.09
N GLU A 199 12.21 -8.07 -7.48
CA GLU A 199 12.37 -7.07 -6.43
C GLU A 199 11.38 -7.37 -5.32
N TYR A 200 11.73 -6.92 -4.11
CA TYR A 200 10.93 -7.13 -2.92
C TYR A 200 10.64 -5.79 -2.27
N SER A 201 9.57 -5.75 -1.49
CA SER A 201 9.13 -4.55 -0.77
C SER A 201 9.19 -4.72 0.75
N TRP A 202 9.25 -5.95 1.27
CA TRP A 202 9.26 -6.26 2.69
C TRP A 202 10.32 -7.29 3.10
N TRP A 203 10.89 -7.12 4.29
CA TRP A 203 11.83 -8.06 4.91
C TRP A 203 11.56 -8.23 6.41
N SER A 204 11.40 -9.48 6.84
CA SER A 204 11.13 -9.77 8.26
C SER A 204 12.27 -9.33 9.19
N PHE A 205 11.94 -8.57 10.24
CA PHE A 205 12.86 -8.32 11.36
C PHE A 205 13.26 -9.58 12.14
N ARG A 206 12.49 -10.67 12.05
CA ARG A 206 12.78 -11.92 12.78
C ARG A 206 13.88 -12.73 12.13
N ALA A 207 14.06 -12.60 10.82
CA ALA A 207 15.15 -13.25 10.11
C ALA A 207 16.39 -12.37 10.17
N LYS A 208 17.47 -12.91 10.77
CA LYS A 208 18.77 -12.23 10.79
C LYS A 208 19.21 -11.91 9.37
N ASN A 209 19.62 -10.66 9.14
CA ASN A 209 20.13 -10.17 7.85
C ASN A 209 19.17 -10.34 6.66
N ALA A 210 17.85 -10.41 6.88
CA ALA A 210 16.87 -10.67 5.81
C ALA A 210 17.04 -9.74 4.60
N ARG A 211 17.21 -8.43 4.82
CA ARG A 211 17.41 -7.45 3.76
C ARG A 211 18.76 -7.61 3.04
N ALA A 212 19.85 -7.73 3.79
CA ALA A 212 21.20 -7.93 3.23
C ALA A 212 21.32 -9.22 2.40
N GLU A 213 20.61 -10.28 2.79
CA GLU A 213 20.58 -11.57 2.09
C GLU A 213 19.45 -11.70 1.06
N LYS A 214 18.73 -10.60 0.77
CA LYS A 214 17.60 -10.54 -0.18
C LYS A 214 16.53 -11.61 0.09
N LYS A 215 16.25 -11.87 1.37
CA LYS A 215 15.18 -12.78 1.83
C LYS A 215 13.87 -12.00 2.00
N GLY A 216 13.41 -11.40 0.90
CA GLY A 216 12.28 -10.48 0.88
C GLY A 216 11.05 -11.02 0.18
N TRP A 217 9.94 -10.28 0.32
CA TRP A 217 8.65 -10.53 -0.31
C TRP A 217 8.20 -9.23 -0.98
N ARG A 218 7.56 -9.29 -2.14
CA ARG A 218 6.86 -8.17 -2.78
C ARG A 218 5.41 -8.25 -2.40
N ILE A 219 5.01 -7.41 -1.46
CA ILE A 219 3.65 -7.36 -0.89
C ILE A 219 3.03 -5.96 -0.98
N ASP A 220 3.79 -4.97 -1.42
CA ASP A 220 3.34 -3.61 -1.65
C ASP A 220 3.14 -3.38 -3.16
N TYR A 221 1.96 -2.92 -3.55
CA TYR A 221 1.54 -2.82 -4.95
C TYR A 221 1.00 -1.44 -5.30
N GLN A 222 1.05 -1.16 -6.60
CA GLN A 222 0.31 -0.09 -7.26
C GLN A 222 -0.54 -0.76 -8.35
N SER A 223 -1.79 -1.07 -8.01
CA SER A 223 -2.77 -1.61 -8.94
C SER A 223 -3.44 -0.45 -9.67
N VAL A 224 -3.22 -0.33 -10.96
CA VAL A 224 -3.72 0.77 -11.79
C VAL A 224 -4.82 0.23 -12.69
N SER A 225 -5.97 0.90 -12.77
CA SER A 225 -7.02 0.46 -13.69
C SER A 225 -6.50 0.43 -15.13
N ASP A 226 -6.97 -0.53 -15.94
CA ASP A 226 -6.44 -0.72 -17.30
C ASP A 226 -6.57 0.53 -18.19
N GLU A 227 -7.55 1.39 -17.90
CA GLU A 227 -7.77 2.70 -18.53
C GLU A 227 -6.58 3.65 -18.36
N LEU A 228 -5.80 3.48 -17.28
CA LEU A 228 -4.62 4.28 -16.94
C LEU A 228 -3.30 3.57 -17.20
N ARG A 229 -3.30 2.29 -17.61
CA ARG A 229 -2.06 1.48 -17.67
C ARG A 229 -0.98 2.07 -18.58
N ASP A 230 -1.37 2.64 -19.73
CA ASP A 230 -0.43 3.17 -20.71
C ASP A 230 0.15 4.55 -20.29
N LYS A 231 -0.37 5.12 -19.19
CA LYS A 231 0.16 6.31 -18.54
C LYS A 231 1.29 6.00 -17.54
N ILE A 232 1.49 4.73 -17.18
CA ILE A 232 2.55 4.31 -16.26
C ILE A 232 3.91 4.49 -16.96
N ARG A 233 4.81 5.26 -16.33
CA ARG A 233 6.14 5.59 -16.89
C ARG A 233 7.26 4.80 -16.24
N ASP A 234 7.22 4.64 -14.93
CA ASP A 234 8.22 3.87 -14.18
C ASP A 234 7.65 3.40 -12.84
N VAL A 235 8.19 2.29 -12.33
CA VAL A 235 7.90 1.77 -10.98
C VAL A 235 9.19 1.29 -10.34
N ARG A 236 9.50 1.75 -9.13
CA ARG A 236 10.75 1.41 -8.43
C ARG A 236 10.52 1.08 -6.95
N HIS A 237 11.12 -0.02 -6.50
CA HIS A 237 11.29 -0.30 -5.08
C HIS A 237 12.55 0.41 -4.58
N LEU A 238 12.40 1.37 -3.67
CA LEU A 238 13.51 2.18 -3.13
C LEU A 238 14.15 1.45 -1.95
N ILE A 239 14.78 0.31 -2.25
CA ILE A 239 15.25 -0.69 -1.26
C ILE A 239 16.30 -0.15 -0.28
N GLU A 240 16.98 0.93 -0.64
CA GLU A 240 17.96 1.65 0.17
C GLU A 240 17.33 2.48 1.30
N VAL A 241 16.02 2.71 1.24
CA VAL A 241 15.29 3.48 2.26
C VAL A 241 14.90 2.57 3.42
N GLU A 242 15.31 2.92 4.64
CA GLU A 242 15.27 2.03 5.81
C GLU A 242 14.52 2.62 7.03
N HIS A 243 13.43 3.36 6.79
CA HIS A 243 12.58 3.84 7.90
C HIS A 243 11.76 2.71 8.53
N SER A 244 11.46 1.65 7.78
CA SER A 244 10.55 0.54 8.09
C SER A 244 11.15 -0.83 7.69
N ASP A 245 10.48 -1.94 8.03
CA ASP A 245 10.73 -3.26 7.43
C ASP A 245 10.28 -3.35 5.97
N HIS A 246 9.47 -2.41 5.52
CA HIS A 246 9.19 -2.20 4.09
C HIS A 246 10.16 -1.20 3.46
N CYS A 247 10.24 -1.19 2.13
CA CYS A 247 10.75 -0.06 1.36
C CYS A 247 9.60 0.67 0.63
N PRO A 248 9.74 1.98 0.35
CA PRO A 248 8.78 2.69 -0.48
C PRO A 248 8.73 2.11 -1.90
N VAL A 249 7.52 2.06 -2.47
CA VAL A 249 7.31 1.77 -3.90
C VAL A 249 6.87 3.06 -4.58
N LEU A 250 7.68 3.55 -5.51
CA LEU A 250 7.44 4.77 -6.28
C LEU A 250 6.84 4.43 -7.63
N MET A 251 5.74 5.08 -8.01
CA MET A 251 5.22 5.14 -9.38
C MET A 251 5.49 6.50 -9.99
N GLN A 252 5.90 6.53 -11.26
CA GLN A 252 5.79 7.69 -12.12
C GLN A 252 4.66 7.46 -13.12
N ILE A 253 3.69 8.37 -13.19
CA ILE A 253 2.49 8.24 -14.03
C ILE A 253 2.08 9.60 -14.61
N ASP A 254 1.59 9.61 -15.85
CA ASP A 254 1.09 10.79 -16.56
C ASP A 254 -0.43 10.92 -16.43
N LEU A 255 -0.90 11.54 -15.36
CA LEU A 255 -2.33 11.73 -15.08
C LEU A 255 -2.87 13.02 -15.69
#